data_AF-A0A2D4GSE4-F1
#
_entry.id   AF-A0A2D4GSE4-F1
#
_cell.length_a   1.000
_cell.length_b   1.000
_cell.length_c   1.000
_cell.angle_alpha   90.00
_cell.angle_beta   90.00
_cell.angle_gamma   90.00
#
_symmetry.space_group_name_H-M   'P 1'
#
loop_
_entity.id
_entity.type
_entity.pdbx_description
1 polymer ?
#
loop_
_entity_poly.entity_id
_entity_poly.type
_entity_poly.pdbx_seq_one_letter_code
_entity_poly.pdbx_strand_id
1 'polypeptide(L)'
;EKEVKYLGQITSVPGYLNPSSRTEILHLIDTAKRAHQLPGQLTHEHDAVVSVSAYNVKLLRRDGEDLILRVPIHDIASVSYIRDDSSHLVVLKTAQDPGISPSQSLCAESTKALTSGSLSESGVVPVEACSLV
;
A
#
# COMPACT_ATOMS: atom_id res chain seq x y z
N GLU A 1 17.54 5.44 9.05
CA GLU A 1 16.74 5.92 7.90
C GLU A 1 17.49 5.61 6.60
N LYS A 2 16.77 5.44 5.49
CA LYS A 2 17.33 5.16 4.17
C LYS A 2 16.55 5.92 3.10
N GLU A 3 17.25 6.31 2.03
CA GLU A 3 16.63 6.97 0.88
C GLU A 3 16.03 5.92 -0.05
N VAL A 4 14.79 6.17 -0.50
CA VAL A 4 14.06 5.33 -1.44
C VAL A 4 13.25 6.21 -2.39
N LYS A 5 12.70 5.61 -3.45
CA LYS A 5 11.64 6.22 -4.23
C LYS A 5 10.33 5.51 -3.94
N TYR A 6 9.31 6.23 -3.49
CA TYR A 6 8.00 5.67 -3.24
C TYR A 6 7.21 5.57 -4.54
N LEU A 7 6.98 4.34 -5.01
CA LEU A 7 6.25 4.10 -6.25
C LEU A 7 4.74 4.30 -6.06
N GLY A 8 4.19 3.85 -4.93
CA GLY A 8 2.77 3.94 -4.61
C GLY A 8 2.29 2.71 -3.84
N GLN A 9 0.97 2.60 -3.67
CA GLN A 9 0.33 1.48 -3.00
C GLN A 9 -0.73 0.86 -3.91
N ILE A 10 -0.75 -0.46 -4.01
CA ILE A 10 -1.80 -1.24 -4.67
C ILE A 10 -2.65 -1.88 -3.58
N THR A 11 -3.94 -1.55 -3.53
CA THR A 11 -4.89 -2.10 -2.56
C THR A 11 -5.77 -3.18 -3.19
N SER A 12 -6.53 -3.91 -2.37
CA SER A 12 -7.46 -4.96 -2.85
C SER A 12 -6.77 -6.08 -3.63
N VAL A 13 -5.50 -6.35 -3.29
CA VAL A 13 -4.74 -7.45 -3.84
C VAL A 13 -5.18 -8.74 -3.16
N PRO A 14 -5.37 -9.87 -3.88
CA PRO A 14 -5.76 -11.12 -3.23
C PRO A 14 -4.77 -11.53 -2.13
N GLY A 15 -5.24 -11.78 -0.92
CA GLY A 15 -4.38 -12.07 0.24
C GLY A 15 -3.56 -13.35 0.10
N TYR A 16 -3.96 -14.26 -0.79
CA TYR A 16 -3.18 -15.45 -1.14
C TYR A 16 -2.02 -15.17 -2.11
N LEU A 17 -1.80 -13.93 -2.54
CA LEU A 17 -0.65 -13.55 -3.39
C LEU A 17 0.65 -14.11 -2.79
N ASN A 18 1.41 -14.85 -3.59
CA ASN A 18 2.67 -15.43 -3.15
C ASN A 18 3.77 -14.35 -3.20
N PRO A 19 4.33 -13.93 -2.04
CA PRO A 19 5.36 -12.89 -2.03
C PRO A 19 6.68 -13.32 -2.69
N SER A 20 6.90 -14.63 -2.86
CA SER A 20 8.07 -15.14 -3.59
C SER A 20 7.87 -15.17 -5.10
N SER A 21 6.66 -14.95 -5.60
CA SER A 21 6.33 -15.02 -7.02
C SER A 21 6.64 -13.69 -7.71
N ARG A 22 7.85 -13.57 -8.26
CA ARG A 22 8.28 -12.41 -9.08
C ARG A 22 7.25 -12.08 -10.16
N THR A 23 6.75 -13.10 -10.85
CA THR A 23 5.82 -12.94 -11.98
C THR A 23 4.48 -12.35 -11.54
N GLU A 24 3.89 -12.84 -10.45
CA GLU A 24 2.62 -12.31 -9.93
C GLU A 24 2.75 -10.86 -9.48
N ILE A 25 3.82 -10.55 -8.73
CA ILE A 25 4.04 -9.18 -8.23
C ILE A 25 4.26 -8.20 -9.39
N LEU A 26 5.10 -8.54 -10.37
CA LEU A 26 5.32 -7.67 -11.53
C LEU A 26 4.05 -7.51 -12.36
N HIS A 27 3.26 -8.57 -12.53
CA HIS A 27 1.98 -8.48 -13.25
C HIS A 27 1.02 -7.46 -12.60
N LEU A 28 0.94 -7.44 -11.27
CA LEU A 28 0.14 -6.46 -10.53
C LEU A 28 0.67 -5.04 -10.69
N ILE A 29 2.00 -4.85 -10.56
CA ILE A 29 2.65 -3.55 -10.73
C ILE A 29 2.42 -3.00 -12.14
N ASP A 30 2.60 -3.83 -13.18
CA ASP A 30 2.39 -3.43 -14.57
C ASP A 30 0.93 -3.09 -14.85
N THR A 31 0.00 -3.84 -14.25
CA THR A 31 -1.43 -3.56 -14.37
C THR A 31 -1.77 -2.23 -13.71
N ALA A 32 -1.24 -1.96 -12.53
CA ALA A 32 -1.44 -0.68 -11.82
C ALA A 32 -0.80 0.51 -12.57
N LYS A 33 0.37 0.33 -13.18
CA LYS A 33 1.00 1.33 -14.06
C LYS A 33 0.14 1.61 -15.31
N ARG A 34 -0.36 0.57 -15.99
CA ARG A 34 -1.26 0.72 -17.15
C ARG A 34 -2.58 1.39 -16.78
N ALA A 35 -3.06 1.17 -15.56
CA ALA A 35 -4.26 1.82 -15.02
C ALA A 35 -4.00 3.23 -14.43
N HIS A 36 -2.77 3.76 -14.56
CA HIS A 36 -2.35 5.05 -14.01
C HIS A 36 -2.48 5.18 -12.48
N GLN A 37 -2.53 4.05 -11.76
CA GLN A 37 -2.50 4.00 -10.29
C GLN A 37 -1.08 4.13 -9.74
N LEU A 38 -0.08 3.70 -10.52
CA LEU A 38 1.34 3.88 -10.24
C LEU A 38 1.98 4.71 -11.35
N PRO A 39 3.01 5.53 -11.05
CA PRO A 39 3.69 6.31 -12.06
C PRO A 39 4.49 5.38 -13.00
N GLY A 40 4.44 5.68 -14.29
CA GLY A 40 5.21 4.94 -15.31
C GLY A 40 6.71 5.23 -15.23
N GLN A 41 7.08 6.44 -14.78
CA GLN A 41 8.46 6.89 -14.61
C GLN A 41 8.60 7.59 -13.26
N LEU A 42 9.66 7.26 -12.54
CA LEU A 42 9.98 7.90 -11.27
C LEU A 42 10.72 9.22 -11.48
N THR A 43 10.30 10.25 -10.76
CA THR A 43 10.89 11.60 -10.73
C THR A 43 11.38 11.95 -9.31
N HIS A 44 11.79 13.20 -9.08
CA HIS A 44 12.15 13.69 -7.74
C HIS A 44 10.96 13.81 -6.79
N GLU A 45 9.75 14.03 -7.32
CA GLU A 45 8.50 14.08 -6.54
C GLU A 45 8.23 12.78 -5.73
N HIS A 46 8.87 11.68 -6.13
CA HIS A 46 8.72 10.37 -5.52
C HIS A 46 9.85 10.07 -4.52
N ASP A 47 10.80 10.99 -4.32
CA ASP A 47 11.88 10.81 -3.35
C ASP A 47 11.32 10.79 -1.93
N ALA A 48 11.68 9.74 -1.20
CA ALA A 48 11.19 9.50 0.15
C ALA A 48 12.29 8.96 1.06
N VAL A 49 12.06 9.10 2.36
CA VAL A 49 12.89 8.52 3.41
C VAL A 49 12.10 7.40 4.08
N VAL A 50 12.68 6.21 4.10
CA VAL A 50 12.15 5.08 4.89
C VAL A 50 12.82 5.04 6.26
N SER A 51 11.99 5.00 7.30
CA SER A 51 12.39 4.84 8.70
C SER A 51 11.82 3.53 9.21
N VAL A 52 12.71 2.60 9.59
CA VAL A 52 12.35 1.27 10.10
C VAL A 52 12.68 1.22 11.58
N SER A 53 11.72 0.76 12.37
CA SER A 53 11.85 0.56 13.81
C SER A 53 11.22 -0.77 14.21
N ALA A 54 11.41 -1.20 15.47
CA ALA A 54 10.70 -2.36 16.00
C ALA A 54 9.17 -2.20 16.02
N TYR A 55 8.65 -0.97 15.88
CA TYR A 55 7.21 -0.68 15.95
C TYR A 55 6.55 -0.59 14.58
N ASN A 56 7.22 0.03 13.60
CA ASN A 56 6.68 0.29 12.28
C ASN A 56 7.75 0.61 11.25
N VAL A 57 7.35 0.50 9.99
CA VAL A 57 7.97 1.13 8.82
C VAL A 57 7.21 2.42 8.51
N LYS A 58 7.92 3.53 8.38
CA LYS A 58 7.38 4.83 7.95
C LYS A 58 8.02 5.23 6.63
N LEU A 59 7.23 5.83 5.74
CA LEU A 59 7.72 6.57 4.59
C LEU A 59 7.36 8.04 4.76
N LEU A 60 8.35 8.90 4.59
CA LEU A 60 8.20 10.35 4.63
C LEU A 60 8.62 10.91 3.27
N ARG A 61 7.90 11.91 2.75
CA ARG A 61 8.32 12.65 1.56
C ARG A 61 9.64 13.36 1.88
N ARG A 62 10.59 13.34 0.94
CA ARG A 62 11.89 14.01 1.14
C ARG A 62 11.71 15.53 1.31
N ASP A 63 10.82 16.11 0.52
CA ASP A 63 10.50 17.53 0.56
C ASP A 63 9.38 17.78 1.58
N GLY A 64 9.73 18.44 2.69
CA GLY A 64 8.78 18.79 3.76
C GLY A 64 8.57 17.75 4.85
N GLU A 65 9.15 16.54 4.71
CA GLU A 65 9.04 15.44 5.70
C GLU A 65 7.61 15.00 6.02
N ASP A 66 6.67 15.23 5.09
CA ASP A 66 5.29 14.80 5.24
C ASP A 66 5.20 13.27 5.33
N LEU A 67 4.48 12.74 6.32
CA LEU A 67 4.24 11.31 6.45
C LEU A 67 3.36 10.82 5.29
N ILE A 68 3.89 9.90 4.49
CA ILE A 68 3.16 9.24 3.40
C ILE A 68 2.35 8.07 3.95
N LEU A 69 3.01 7.15 4.66
CA LEU A 69 2.38 5.99 5.29
C LEU A 69 3.16 5.49 6.49
N ARG A 70 2.46 4.77 7.37
CA ARG A 70 3.02 4.10 8.53
C ARG A 70 2.43 2.70 8.65
N VAL A 71 3.25 1.68 8.44
CA VAL A 71 2.84 0.27 8.55
C VAL A 71 3.41 -0.31 9.84
N PRO A 72 2.57 -0.69 10.82
CA PRO A 72 3.00 -1.47 11.98
C PRO A 72 3.71 -2.76 11.56
N ILE A 73 4.76 -3.17 12.28
CA ILE A 73 5.52 -4.37 11.89
C ILE A 73 4.62 -5.62 11.82
N HIS A 74 3.60 -5.72 12.68
CA HIS A 74 2.66 -6.84 12.69
C HIS A 74 1.69 -6.84 11.50
N ASP A 75 1.52 -5.72 10.80
CA ASP A 75 0.71 -5.64 9.58
C ASP A 75 1.53 -6.00 8.32
N ILE A 76 2.85 -6.19 8.43
CA ILE A 76 3.70 -6.59 7.31
C ILE A 76 3.74 -8.12 7.25
N ALA A 77 3.12 -8.69 6.22
CA ALA A 77 3.14 -10.13 5.97
C ALA A 77 4.49 -10.58 5.38
N SER A 78 5.12 -9.76 4.53
CA SER A 78 6.43 -10.07 3.94
C SER A 78 7.07 -8.85 3.28
N VAL A 79 8.38 -8.93 3.04
CA VAL A 79 9.16 -7.98 2.23
C VAL A 79 9.84 -8.74 1.12
N SER A 80 9.66 -8.29 -0.12
CA SER A 80 10.18 -8.96 -1.32
C SER A 80 11.09 -8.01 -2.08
N TYR A 81 12.27 -8.49 -2.46
CA TYR A 81 13.19 -7.76 -3.34
C TYR A 81 13.08 -8.31 -4.75
N ILE A 82 12.72 -7.45 -5.71
CA ILE A 82 12.58 -7.80 -7.11
C ILE A 82 13.47 -6.88 -7.94
N ARG A 83 14.38 -7.49 -8.67
CA ARG A 83 15.14 -6.79 -9.71
C ARG A 83 14.38 -6.86 -11.03
N ASP A 84 14.17 -5.69 -11.63
CA ASP A 84 13.52 -5.54 -12.93
C ASP A 84 14.33 -4.56 -13.78
N ASP A 85 15.16 -5.11 -14.67
CA ASP A 85 16.17 -4.39 -15.44
C ASP A 85 17.06 -3.47 -14.59
N SER A 86 16.87 -2.15 -14.69
CA SER A 86 17.56 -1.11 -13.93
C SER A 86 16.88 -0.75 -12.61
N SER A 87 15.69 -1.29 -12.34
CA SER A 87 14.89 -1.00 -11.15
C SER A 87 15.10 -2.06 -10.07
N HIS A 88 15.29 -1.60 -8.85
CA HIS A 88 15.45 -2.41 -7.65
C HIS A 88 14.21 -2.20 -6.77
N LEU A 89 13.18 -3.01 -6.99
CA LEU A 89 11.91 -2.90 -6.29
C LEU A 89 12.01 -3.60 -4.93
N VAL A 90 11.57 -2.91 -3.89
CA VAL A 90 11.34 -3.47 -2.55
C VAL A 90 9.86 -3.35 -2.30
N VAL A 91 9.17 -4.49 -2.20
CA VAL A 91 7.72 -4.56 -2.09
C VAL A 91 7.35 -5.11 -0.72
N LEU A 92 6.56 -4.35 0.03
CA LEU A 92 5.98 -4.76 1.30
C LEU A 92 4.57 -5.30 1.02
N LYS A 93 4.34 -6.59 1.30
CA LYS A 93 2.99 -7.12 1.39
C LYS A 93 2.46 -6.85 2.78
N THR A 94 1.36 -6.12 2.88
CA THR A 94 0.77 -5.71 4.15
C THR A 94 -0.68 -6.14 4.26
N ALA A 95 -1.26 -6.11 5.45
CA ALA A 95 -2.71 -6.14 5.62
C ALA A 95 -3.38 -5.04 4.75
N GLN A 96 -4.67 -5.20 4.43
CA GLN A 96 -5.44 -4.29 3.56
C GLN A 96 -5.35 -2.83 4.01
N ASP A 97 -5.34 -2.58 5.33
CA ASP A 97 -5.48 -1.24 5.91
C ASP A 97 -4.33 -0.90 6.89
N PRO A 98 -3.09 -0.72 6.39
CA PRO A 98 -1.95 -0.39 7.22
C PRO A 98 -2.01 1.11 7.56
N GLY A 99 -2.96 1.50 8.42
CA GLY A 99 -2.98 2.75 9.16
C GLY A 99 -2.66 4.02 8.36
N ILE A 100 -3.66 4.57 7.65
CA ILE A 100 -3.75 6.01 7.50
C ILE A 100 -3.95 6.57 8.90
N SER A 101 -2.93 7.21 9.48
CA SER A 101 -3.07 7.89 10.77
C SER A 101 -4.15 8.98 10.64
N PRO A 102 -5.23 9.00 11.47
CA PRO A 102 -6.22 10.07 11.43
C PRO A 102 -5.61 11.31 12.10
N SER A 103 -4.99 12.18 11.30
CA SER A 103 -4.61 13.51 11.76
C SER A 103 -5.76 14.47 11.45
N GLN A 104 -6.69 14.54 12.40
CA GLN A 104 -7.81 15.47 12.60
C GLN A 104 -7.99 16.63 11.59
N SER A 105 -9.16 16.66 10.93
CA SER A 105 -9.91 17.91 10.81
C SER A 105 -11.31 17.70 11.39
N LEU A 106 -11.55 18.31 12.55
CA LEU A 106 -12.89 18.63 13.03
C LEU A 106 -13.57 19.51 11.98
N CYS A 107 -14.44 18.92 11.17
CA CYS A 107 -15.57 19.62 10.58
C CYS A 107 -16.75 18.67 10.69
N ALA A 108 -17.62 18.96 11.65
CA ALA A 108 -18.94 18.38 11.70
C ALA A 108 -19.67 18.74 10.40
N GLU A 109 -20.09 17.75 9.63
CA GLU A 109 -21.34 17.91 8.89
C GLU A 109 -22.06 16.57 8.79
N SER A 110 -23.30 16.61 9.25
CA SER A 110 -24.24 15.51 9.21
C SER A 110 -24.55 15.13 7.78
N THR A 111 -24.59 13.85 7.47
CA THR A 111 -25.53 13.37 6.45
C THR A 111 -26.03 11.99 6.84
N LYS A 112 -27.29 11.95 7.28
CA LYS A 112 -28.08 10.73 7.41
C LYS A 112 -28.18 10.06 6.04
N ALA A 113 -27.88 8.78 5.97
CA ALA A 113 -28.49 7.89 5.00
C ALA A 113 -28.74 6.54 5.66
N LEU A 114 -29.98 6.33 6.11
CA LEU A 114 -30.53 5.01 6.33
C LEU A 114 -30.60 4.32 4.96
N THR A 115 -29.99 3.15 4.82
CA THR A 115 -30.42 2.15 3.84
C THR A 115 -30.41 0.80 4.51
N SER A 116 -31.61 0.27 4.76
CA SER A 116 -31.86 -1.13 5.08
C SER A 116 -31.36 -2.00 3.92
N GLY A 117 -30.28 -2.75 4.14
CA GLY A 117 -29.70 -3.67 3.17
C GLY A 117 -29.94 -5.12 3.59
N SER A 118 -30.87 -5.76 2.88
CA SER A 118 -31.13 -7.21 2.80
C SER A 118 -29.89 -8.09 2.98
N LEU A 119 -29.95 -9.06 3.90
CA LEU A 119 -29.03 -10.20 3.99
C LEU A 119 -29.22 -11.09 2.74
N SER A 120 -28.34 -10.94 1.75
CA SER A 120 -28.10 -11.98 0.75
C SER A 120 -26.85 -12.76 1.15
N GLU A 121 -27.05 -13.95 1.74
CA GLU A 121 -26.01 -14.98 1.85
C GLU A 121 -25.58 -15.41 0.44
N SER A 122 -24.56 -14.75 -0.10
CA SER A 122 -23.70 -15.35 -1.11
C SER A 122 -22.51 -15.92 -0.36
N GLY A 123 -22.43 -17.25 -0.27
CA GLY A 123 -21.36 -18.00 0.39
C GLY A 123 -20.02 -17.91 -0.33
N VAL A 124 -19.54 -16.69 -0.55
CA VAL A 124 -18.15 -16.41 -0.92
C VAL A 124 -17.48 -15.98 0.37
N VAL A 125 -16.67 -16.86 0.95
CA VAL A 125 -15.73 -16.47 2.02
C VAL A 125 -15.00 -15.22 1.51
N PRO A 126 -15.02 -14.08 2.24
CA PRO A 126 -14.29 -12.91 1.79
C PRO A 126 -12.85 -13.34 1.55
N VAL A 127 -12.38 -13.25 0.31
CA VAL A 127 -10.95 -13.41 0.05
C VAL A 127 -10.30 -12.28 0.81
N GLU A 128 -9.63 -12.62 1.91
CA GLU A 128 -8.91 -11.65 2.72
C GLU A 128 -7.97 -10.91 1.76
N ALA A 129 -8.12 -9.59 1.68
CA ALA A 129 -7.38 -8.78 0.74
C ALA A 129 -6.16 -8.17 1.45
N CYS A 130 -5.13 -7.85 0.67
CA CYS A 130 -3.88 -7.28 1.14
C CYS A 130 -3.51 -6.04 0.32
N SER A 131 -2.48 -5.34 0.78
CA SER A 131 -1.88 -4.22 0.04
C SER A 131 -0.43 -4.55 -0.34
N LEU A 132 0.02 -3.98 -1.45
CA LEU A 132 1.42 -3.92 -1.84
C LEU A 132 1.89 -2.47 -1.78
N VAL A 133 2.95 -2.23 -1.01
CA VAL A 133 3.61 -0.93 -0.80
C VAL A 133 5.03 -0.97 -1.33
#